data_AF-A0A183IJH7-F1
#
_entry.id   AF-A0A183IJH7-F1
#
_cell.length_a   1.000
_cell.length_b   1.000
_cell.length_c   1.000
_cell.angle_alpha   90.00
_cell.angle_beta   90.00
_cell.angle_gamma   90.00
#
_symmetry.space_group_name_H-M   'P 1'
#
loop_
_entity.id
_entity.type
_entity.pdbx_description
1 polymer ?
#
loop_
_entity_poly.entity_id
_entity_poly.type
_entity_poly.pdbx_seq_one_letter_code
_entity_poly.pdbx_strand_id
1 'polypeptide(L)'
;MARTVEELKHYVEDNLLDLSLSNISEVPVKEIAQLKKVTEIDLSSNHLVALTNDFAPLLRRIVVLDLSQNFLKALPGNFGQLASLQRLDLYKNCLVTLPVSFSQLKKLQWLDLKDNPLSAELQQVAGDCLDDRQCKQAASKVCSVVGFFF
;
A
#
# COMPACT_ATOMS: atom_id res chain seq x y z
N MET A 1 -12.61 16.31 -9.75
CA MET A 1 -11.61 17.37 -9.51
C MET A 1 -10.58 16.85 -8.53
N ALA A 2 -9.32 17.24 -8.65
CA ALA A 2 -8.30 16.93 -7.64
C ALA A 2 -8.69 17.57 -6.31
N ARG A 3 -8.65 16.81 -5.21
CA ARG A 3 -9.03 17.30 -3.88
C ARG A 3 -7.97 18.28 -3.37
N THR A 4 -8.39 19.41 -2.79
CA THR A 4 -7.49 20.37 -2.13
C THR A 4 -7.09 19.89 -0.73
N VAL A 5 -6.03 20.49 -0.15
CA VAL A 5 -5.60 20.16 1.23
C VAL A 5 -6.71 20.47 2.24
N GLU A 6 -7.44 21.56 2.05
CA GLU A 6 -8.57 22.00 2.87
C GLU A 6 -9.70 20.98 2.84
N GLU A 7 -10.02 20.43 1.66
CA GLU A 7 -10.99 19.36 1.52
C GLU A 7 -10.53 18.09 2.24
N LEU A 8 -9.26 17.69 2.07
CA LEU A 8 -8.73 16.48 2.72
C LEU A 8 -8.78 16.52 4.25
N LYS A 9 -8.68 17.70 4.88
CA LYS A 9 -8.76 17.83 6.34
C LYS A 9 -10.09 17.33 6.92
N HIS A 10 -11.18 17.33 6.15
CA HIS A 10 -12.48 16.82 6.59
C HIS A 10 -12.52 15.30 6.70
N TYR A 11 -11.55 14.62 6.09
CA TYR A 11 -11.40 13.17 6.09
C TYR A 11 -10.32 12.70 7.07
N VAL A 12 -9.79 13.63 7.89
CA VAL A 12 -8.75 13.32 8.87
C VAL A 12 -9.36 13.23 10.26
N GLU A 13 -9.17 12.08 10.89
CA GLU A 13 -9.43 11.85 12.31
C GLU A 13 -8.12 11.39 12.97
N ASP A 14 -7.68 12.12 14.00
CA ASP A 14 -6.35 11.96 14.61
C ASP A 14 -5.19 11.96 13.59
N ASN A 15 -4.64 10.77 13.29
CA ASN A 15 -3.55 10.58 12.34
C ASN A 15 -3.97 9.74 11.11
N LEU A 16 -5.25 9.36 11.03
CA LEU A 16 -5.84 8.62 9.93
C LEU A 16 -6.44 9.59 8.92
N LEU A 17 -6.08 9.41 7.65
CA LEU A 17 -6.79 9.99 6.52
C LEU A 17 -7.65 8.89 5.88
N ASP A 18 -8.97 9.00 6.03
CA ASP A 18 -9.93 8.07 5.43
C ASP A 18 -10.44 8.59 4.09
N LEU A 19 -9.90 8.01 3.01
CA LEU A 19 -10.38 8.22 1.65
C LEU A 19 -10.98 6.93 1.07
N SER A 20 -11.45 6.01 1.93
CA SER A 20 -12.18 4.84 1.49
C SER A 20 -13.47 5.24 0.78
N LEU A 21 -13.94 4.38 -0.15
CA LEU A 21 -15.24 4.54 -0.84
C LEU A 21 -15.47 5.93 -1.47
N SER A 22 -14.39 6.57 -1.91
CA SER A 22 -14.37 7.97 -2.34
C SER A 22 -14.42 8.13 -3.87
N ASN A 23 -14.61 7.03 -4.60
CA ASN A 23 -14.60 6.93 -6.06
C ASN A 23 -13.35 7.57 -6.70
N ILE A 24 -12.19 7.54 -6.02
CA ILE A 24 -10.97 8.14 -6.56
C ILE A 24 -10.29 7.21 -7.56
N SER A 25 -9.85 7.77 -8.69
CA SER A 25 -9.03 7.08 -9.70
C SER A 25 -7.54 7.46 -9.64
N GLU A 26 -7.22 8.54 -8.93
CA GLU A 26 -5.86 9.03 -8.73
C GLU A 26 -5.72 9.56 -7.29
N VAL A 27 -4.58 9.27 -6.67
CA VAL A 27 -4.28 9.71 -5.31
C VAL A 27 -3.75 11.16 -5.34
N PRO A 28 -4.29 12.10 -4.56
CA PRO A 28 -3.76 13.45 -4.43
C PRO A 28 -2.49 13.47 -3.56
N VAL A 29 -1.41 12.87 -4.06
CA VAL A 29 -0.17 12.60 -3.27
C VAL A 29 0.45 13.89 -2.74
N LYS A 30 0.44 14.97 -3.52
CA LYS A 30 1.05 16.25 -3.14
C LYS A 30 0.30 16.93 -2.00
N GLU A 31 -1.01 16.78 -1.97
CA GLU A 31 -1.89 17.34 -0.94
C GLU A 31 -1.80 16.50 0.34
N ILE A 32 -1.84 15.17 0.23
CA ILE A 32 -1.60 14.26 1.36
C ILE A 32 -0.22 14.51 1.97
N ALA A 33 0.80 14.76 1.13
CA ALA A 33 2.15 15.06 1.59
C ALA A 33 2.25 16.31 2.48
N GLN A 34 1.30 17.24 2.39
CA GLN A 34 1.22 18.44 3.23
C GLN A 34 0.56 18.18 4.59
N LEU A 35 -0.24 17.11 4.72
CA LEU A 35 -0.81 16.67 6.00
C LEU A 35 0.25 15.95 6.84
N LYS A 36 1.05 16.73 7.59
CA LYS A 36 2.24 16.23 8.30
C LYS A 36 1.93 15.30 9.48
N LYS A 37 0.73 15.41 10.05
CA LYS A 37 0.27 14.55 11.16
C LYS A 37 -0.19 13.16 10.69
N VAL A 38 -0.63 13.06 9.43
CA VAL A 38 -1.16 11.80 8.90
C VAL A 38 -0.04 10.77 8.79
N THR A 39 -0.26 9.63 9.45
CA THR A 39 0.60 8.45 9.43
C THR A 39 -0.15 7.20 8.94
N GLU A 40 -1.47 7.26 8.88
CA GLU A 40 -2.32 6.16 8.43
C GLU A 40 -3.20 6.66 7.30
N ILE A 41 -3.31 5.88 6.22
CA ILE A 41 -4.14 6.23 5.07
C ILE A 41 -4.97 5.03 4.68
N ASP A 42 -6.29 5.22 4.64
CA ASP A 42 -7.21 4.29 4.02
C ASP A 42 -7.58 4.81 2.61
N LEU A 43 -7.20 4.06 1.59
CA LEU A 43 -7.56 4.27 0.18
C LEU A 43 -8.37 3.08 -0.36
N SER A 44 -8.92 2.25 0.52
CA SER A 44 -9.63 1.05 0.15
C SER A 44 -10.90 1.32 -0.64
N SER A 45 -11.35 0.34 -1.42
CA SER A 45 -12.64 0.38 -2.12
C SER A 45 -12.79 1.60 -3.05
N ASN A 46 -11.77 1.82 -3.90
CA ASN A 46 -11.71 2.91 -4.87
C ASN A 46 -11.49 2.38 -6.30
N HIS A 47 -11.13 3.26 -7.23
CA HIS A 47 -10.90 2.94 -8.64
C HIS A 47 -9.43 3.11 -9.05
N LEU A 48 -8.49 2.92 -8.12
CA LEU A 48 -7.06 3.10 -8.38
C LEU A 48 -6.55 1.98 -9.28
N VAL A 49 -6.01 2.33 -10.46
CA VAL A 49 -5.41 1.38 -11.41
C VAL A 49 -3.87 1.37 -11.29
N ALA A 50 -3.30 2.48 -10.85
CA ALA A 50 -1.86 2.63 -10.61
C ALA A 50 -1.61 3.70 -9.52
N LEU A 51 -0.43 3.66 -8.93
CA LEU A 51 0.10 4.73 -8.09
C LEU A 51 1.21 5.46 -8.85
N THR A 52 1.32 6.77 -8.65
CA THR A 52 2.39 7.58 -9.27
C THR A 52 3.74 7.31 -8.61
N ASN A 53 4.85 7.54 -9.33
CA ASN A 53 6.20 7.39 -8.78
C ASN A 53 6.50 8.36 -7.61
N ASP A 54 5.71 9.43 -7.46
CA ASP A 54 5.85 10.37 -6.34
C ASP A 54 5.25 9.83 -5.03
N PHE A 55 4.44 8.76 -5.08
CA PHE A 55 3.71 8.22 -3.94
C PHE A 55 4.65 7.87 -2.77
N ALA A 56 5.60 6.97 -2.99
CA ALA A 56 6.52 6.52 -1.96
C ALA A 56 7.49 7.61 -1.44
N PRO A 57 8.16 8.42 -2.28
CA PRO A 57 9.10 9.43 -1.80
C PRO A 57 8.44 10.56 -1.01
N LEU A 58 7.18 10.92 -1.30
CA LEU A 58 6.47 11.98 -0.58
C LEU A 58 5.77 11.51 0.69
N LEU A 59 5.47 10.21 0.79
CA LEU A 59 4.69 9.61 1.89
C LEU A 59 5.53 8.67 2.78
N ARG A 60 6.84 8.89 2.89
CA ARG A 60 7.78 8.05 3.68
C ARG A 60 7.44 7.88 5.17
N ARG A 61 6.58 8.75 5.71
CA ARG A 61 6.13 8.72 7.11
C ARG A 61 4.97 7.76 7.39
N ILE A 62 4.30 7.27 6.33
CA ILE A 62 3.12 6.42 6.48
C ILE A 62 3.52 5.08 7.10
N VAL A 63 2.73 4.67 8.09
CA VAL A 63 2.90 3.48 8.94
C VAL A 63 1.87 2.43 8.59
N VAL A 64 0.62 2.85 8.32
CA VAL A 64 -0.48 1.99 7.91
C VAL A 64 -1.02 2.48 6.57
N LEU A 65 -1.13 1.59 5.60
CA LEU A 65 -1.67 1.89 4.29
C LEU A 65 -2.63 0.78 3.87
N ASP A 66 -3.89 1.15 3.67
CA ASP A 66 -4.88 0.27 3.06
C ASP A 66 -5.12 0.69 1.60
N LEU A 67 -4.84 -0.23 0.67
CA LEU A 67 -5.08 -0.09 -0.76
C LEU A 67 -6.00 -1.22 -1.26
N SER A 68 -6.69 -1.92 -0.36
CA SER A 68 -7.52 -3.07 -0.67
C SER A 68 -8.69 -2.69 -1.58
N GLN A 69 -9.22 -3.67 -2.31
CA GLN A 69 -10.39 -3.50 -3.18
C GLN A 69 -10.24 -2.36 -4.20
N ASN A 70 -9.10 -2.35 -4.88
CA ASN A 70 -8.80 -1.45 -5.99
C ASN A 70 -8.50 -2.27 -7.26
N PHE A 71 -7.96 -1.63 -8.30
CA PHE A 71 -7.61 -2.27 -9.57
C PHE A 71 -6.12 -2.16 -9.87
N LEU A 72 -5.28 -2.08 -8.83
CA LEU A 72 -3.83 -1.89 -8.99
C LEU A 72 -3.24 -3.08 -9.73
N LYS A 73 -2.63 -2.80 -10.89
CA LYS A 73 -1.96 -3.82 -11.70
C LYS A 73 -0.49 -4.02 -11.33
N ALA A 74 0.13 -2.98 -10.78
CA ALA A 74 1.49 -2.97 -10.29
C ALA A 74 1.68 -1.87 -9.23
N LEU A 75 2.69 -2.03 -8.39
CA LEU A 75 3.21 -0.96 -7.53
C LEU A 75 4.39 -0.26 -8.22
N PRO A 76 4.62 1.04 -7.97
CA PRO A 76 5.73 1.76 -8.59
C PRO A 76 7.08 1.18 -8.18
N GLY A 77 8.09 1.27 -9.06
CA GLY A 77 9.40 0.65 -8.86
C GLY A 77 10.14 1.11 -7.59
N ASN A 78 9.76 2.26 -7.04
CA ASN A 78 10.31 2.85 -5.82
C ASN A 78 9.40 2.68 -4.58
N PHE A 79 8.40 1.78 -4.61
CA PHE A 79 7.47 1.57 -3.51
C PHE A 79 8.17 1.26 -2.16
N GLY A 80 9.33 0.61 -2.22
CA GLY A 80 10.21 0.37 -1.07
C GLY A 80 10.67 1.60 -0.28
N GLN A 81 10.51 2.81 -0.82
CA GLN A 81 10.88 4.05 -0.14
C GLN A 81 9.94 4.45 1.02
N LEU A 82 8.79 3.77 1.18
CA LEU A 82 7.90 3.87 2.35
C LEU A 82 8.55 3.29 3.62
N ALA A 83 9.63 3.94 4.08
CA ALA A 83 10.55 3.44 5.08
C ALA A 83 9.95 3.26 6.49
N SER A 84 8.77 3.82 6.74
CA SER A 84 8.05 3.72 8.01
C SER A 84 6.92 2.71 7.99
N LEU A 85 6.62 2.12 6.83
CA LEU A 85 5.45 1.27 6.64
C LEU A 85 5.56 -0.02 7.45
N GLN A 86 4.53 -0.30 8.23
CA GLN A 86 4.42 -1.46 9.11
C GLN A 86 3.24 -2.36 8.74
N ARG A 87 2.14 -1.79 8.25
CA ARG A 87 0.97 -2.52 7.78
C ARG A 87 0.60 -2.06 6.37
N LEU A 88 0.45 -3.03 5.48
CA LEU A 88 0.04 -2.81 4.10
C LEU A 88 -1.05 -3.81 3.73
N ASP A 89 -2.22 -3.30 3.36
CA ASP A 89 -3.29 -4.12 2.79
C ASP A 89 -3.39 -3.89 1.27
N LEU A 90 -3.21 -4.97 0.51
CA LEU A 90 -3.35 -4.98 -0.95
C LEU A 90 -4.40 -6.02 -1.39
N TYR A 91 -5.21 -6.52 -0.46
CA TYR A 91 -6.28 -7.47 -0.69
C TYR A 91 -7.13 -7.05 -1.90
N LYS A 92 -7.46 -8.01 -2.78
CA LYS A 92 -8.38 -7.81 -3.90
C LYS A 92 -7.98 -6.65 -4.82
N ASN A 93 -6.84 -6.83 -5.48
CA ASN A 93 -6.32 -5.96 -6.54
C ASN A 93 -6.05 -6.81 -7.80
N CYS A 94 -5.26 -6.30 -8.75
CA CYS A 94 -4.87 -6.99 -9.97
C CYS A 94 -3.35 -7.21 -10.07
N LEU A 95 -2.67 -7.34 -8.92
CA LEU A 95 -1.22 -7.49 -8.85
C LEU A 95 -0.80 -8.89 -9.33
N VAL A 96 0.20 -8.94 -10.19
CA VAL A 96 0.85 -10.20 -10.61
C VAL A 96 2.19 -10.37 -9.91
N THR A 97 2.93 -9.27 -9.72
CA THR A 97 4.25 -9.24 -9.08
C THR A 97 4.37 -8.02 -8.17
N LEU A 98 5.45 -7.99 -7.38
CA LEU A 98 5.85 -6.82 -6.58
C LEU A 98 7.19 -6.27 -7.10
N PRO A 99 7.44 -4.96 -7.01
CA PRO A 99 8.70 -4.37 -7.43
C PRO A 99 9.86 -4.86 -6.55
N VAL A 100 11.08 -4.95 -7.10
CA VAL A 100 12.29 -5.36 -6.36
C VAL A 100 12.52 -4.54 -5.09
N SER A 101 12.15 -3.25 -5.13
CA SER A 101 12.25 -2.35 -3.98
C SER A 101 11.36 -2.76 -2.80
N PHE A 102 10.37 -3.64 -2.97
CA PHE A 102 9.52 -4.12 -1.88
C PHE A 102 10.35 -4.76 -0.74
N SER A 103 11.49 -5.37 -1.07
CA SER A 103 12.47 -5.88 -0.10
C SER A 103 13.10 -4.80 0.81
N GLN A 104 12.95 -3.51 0.46
CA GLN A 104 13.43 -2.37 1.23
C GLN A 104 12.47 -1.94 2.35
N LEU A 105 11.24 -2.48 2.40
CA LEU A 105 10.26 -2.22 3.44
C LEU A 105 10.64 -2.93 4.76
N LYS A 106 11.77 -2.53 5.38
CA LYS A 106 12.39 -3.22 6.53
C LYS A 106 11.54 -3.22 7.81
N LYS A 107 10.52 -2.36 7.88
CA LYS A 107 9.60 -2.27 9.02
C LYS A 107 8.26 -2.96 8.77
N LEU A 108 8.03 -3.52 7.58
CA LEU A 108 6.75 -4.14 7.27
C LEU A 108 6.56 -5.38 8.14
N GLN A 109 5.46 -5.40 8.88
CA GLN A 109 5.11 -6.44 9.83
C GLN A 109 3.82 -7.15 9.46
N TRP A 110 2.95 -6.55 8.66
CA TRP A 110 1.67 -7.12 8.27
C TRP A 110 1.40 -6.84 6.78
N LEU A 111 1.04 -7.88 6.05
CA LEU A 111 0.78 -7.82 4.61
C LEU A 111 -0.36 -8.77 4.23
N ASP A 112 -1.35 -8.26 3.50
CA ASP A 112 -2.32 -9.07 2.77
C ASP A 112 -2.18 -8.84 1.26
N LEU A 113 -2.11 -9.92 0.49
CA LEU A 113 -2.04 -9.95 -0.96
C LEU A 113 -3.12 -10.87 -1.57
N LYS A 114 -4.03 -11.43 -0.76
CA LYS A 114 -5.07 -12.34 -1.26
C LYS A 114 -5.95 -11.67 -2.31
N ASP A 115 -6.63 -12.51 -3.09
CA ASP A 115 -7.49 -12.09 -4.20
C ASP A 115 -6.77 -11.21 -5.24
N ASN A 116 -5.47 -11.44 -5.41
CA ASN A 116 -4.69 -10.94 -6.55
C ASN A 116 -4.29 -12.09 -7.46
N PRO A 117 -4.17 -11.86 -8.78
CA PRO A 117 -3.67 -12.85 -9.75
C PRO A 117 -2.13 -12.97 -9.67
N LEU A 118 -1.59 -13.21 -8.48
CA LEU A 118 -0.15 -13.29 -8.21
C LEU A 118 0.50 -14.41 -9.05
N SER A 119 1.77 -14.24 -9.41
CA SER A 119 2.56 -15.34 -9.95
C SER A 119 2.62 -16.50 -8.94
N ALA A 120 2.77 -17.73 -9.43
CA ALA A 120 2.78 -18.91 -8.59
C ALA A 120 3.87 -18.85 -7.50
N GLU A 121 5.04 -18.28 -7.83
CA GLU A 121 6.15 -18.11 -6.91
C GLU A 121 5.80 -17.13 -5.79
N LEU A 122 5.20 -15.98 -6.14
CA LEU A 122 4.82 -14.99 -5.15
C LEU A 122 3.66 -15.48 -4.28
N GLN A 123 2.69 -16.19 -4.87
CA GLN A 123 1.59 -16.81 -4.13
C GLN A 123 2.11 -17.84 -3.11
N GLN A 124 3.08 -18.66 -3.49
CA GLN A 124 3.69 -19.64 -2.58
C GLN A 124 4.43 -18.97 -1.40
N VAL A 125 5.10 -17.86 -1.67
CA VAL A 125 5.87 -17.11 -0.65
C VAL A 125 4.95 -16.36 0.29
N ALA A 126 3.96 -15.64 -0.25
CA ALA A 126 2.99 -14.88 0.54
C ALA A 126 2.15 -15.81 1.42
N GLY A 127 1.66 -16.92 0.85
CA GLY A 127 0.70 -17.80 1.51
C GLY A 127 -0.64 -17.12 1.75
N ASP A 128 -1.45 -17.71 2.62
CA ASP A 128 -2.72 -17.14 3.05
C ASP A 128 -2.53 -16.03 4.10
N CYS A 129 -3.58 -15.24 4.29
CA CYS A 129 -3.74 -14.24 5.36
C CYS A 129 -5.19 -14.34 5.85
N LEU A 130 -5.50 -15.41 6.60
CA LEU A 130 -6.81 -15.66 7.23
C LEU A 130 -6.86 -15.15 8.66
N ASP A 131 -5.70 -14.98 9.29
CA ASP A 131 -5.54 -14.44 10.64
C ASP A 131 -4.27 -13.58 10.73
N ASP A 132 -4.16 -12.79 11.80
CA ASP A 132 -3.05 -11.86 12.02
C ASP A 132 -1.67 -12.53 12.01
N ARG A 133 -1.57 -13.78 12.46
CA ARG A 133 -0.29 -14.52 12.46
C ARG A 133 0.13 -14.82 11.02
N GLN A 134 -0.79 -15.26 10.18
CA GLN A 134 -0.52 -15.58 8.78
C GLN A 134 -0.10 -14.32 8.00
N CYS A 135 -0.79 -13.20 8.17
CA CYS A 135 -0.45 -11.94 7.51
C CYS A 135 0.92 -11.38 7.97
N LYS A 136 1.30 -11.63 9.23
CA LYS A 136 2.65 -11.32 9.72
C LYS A 136 3.72 -12.20 9.07
N GLN A 137 3.43 -13.48 8.88
CA GLN A 137 4.33 -14.38 8.15
C GLN A 137 4.46 -13.98 6.68
N ALA A 138 3.36 -13.59 6.03
CA ALA A 138 3.37 -13.11 4.66
C ALA A 138 4.32 -11.91 4.50
N ALA A 139 4.22 -10.90 5.37
CA ALA A 139 5.12 -9.74 5.36
C ALA A 139 6.59 -10.15 5.49
N SER A 140 6.91 -10.99 6.46
CA SER A 140 8.29 -11.47 6.68
C SER A 140 8.83 -12.24 5.47
N LYS A 141 8.07 -13.20 4.94
CA LYS A 141 8.50 -14.04 3.82
C LYS A 141 8.68 -13.23 2.54
N VAL A 142 7.70 -12.40 2.19
CA VAL A 142 7.72 -11.59 0.96
C VAL A 142 8.89 -10.60 0.99
N CYS A 143 9.11 -9.87 2.09
CA CYS A 143 10.22 -8.93 2.20
C CYS A 143 11.60 -9.61 2.18
N SER A 144 11.71 -10.87 2.64
CA SER A 144 12.94 -11.65 2.59
C SER A 144 13.24 -12.24 1.22
N VAL A 145 12.26 -12.33 0.32
CA VAL A 145 12.37 -13.07 -0.94
C VAL A 145 12.45 -12.13 -2.13
N VAL A 146 11.59 -11.11 -2.23
CA VAL A 146 11.43 -10.28 -3.45
C VAL A 146 12.72 -9.56 -3.90
N GLY A 147 13.71 -9.39 -3.01
CA GLY A 147 15.02 -8.82 -3.36
C GLY A 147 16.03 -9.79 -3.99
N PHE A 148 15.72 -11.09 -4.09
CA PHE A 148 16.65 -12.14 -4.52
C PHE A 148 16.27 -12.82 -5.85
N PHE A 149 15.10 -12.52 -6.41
CA PHE A 149 14.57 -13.20 -7.62
C PHE A 149 14.74 -12.41 -8.92
N PHE A 150 15.46 -11.28 -8.89
CA PHE A 150 15.72 -10.42 -10.06
C PHE A 150 17.20 -10.09 -10.19
#